data_AF-A0A8T0T400-F1
#
_entry.id   AF-A0A8T0T400-F1
#
_cell.length_a   1.000
_cell.length_b   1.000
_cell.length_c   1.000
_cell.angle_alpha   90.00
_cell.angle_beta   90.00
_cell.angle_gamma   90.00
#
_symmetry.space_group_name_H-M   'P 1'
#
loop_
_entity.id
_entity.type
_entity.pdbx_description
1 polymer ?
#
loop_
_entity_poly.entity_id
_entity_poly.type
_entity_poly.pdbx_seq_one_letter_code
_entity_poly.pdbx_strand_id
1 'polypeptide(L)'
;MSASATADAGAGLRSEFLQVLLSRRRDLQVPLSVEKGSPVRNPLYQKPPGPMDAVPMESCPRKEVENFKEKLVEENFYLITELGEQGRLPVLLLKLNDHVPKRKPVIVFLHSSYKCKEWLRPLLEAYASRGYISVAIDSHYHGERASNEEATYIDALKSAWRNGDTMPFIFDTVWDLIKLGDHLSEREDVDPCRIGITGESLGGMHAWFAAFVDTRYSVTVPIIGVQGFRWAIDNSMWQARVNSIKPLFEEARTDLGKSEIDTEVVEKVWEKIAPGLDSQFDAPYSLPLIAPRPLLLLNGAEDPRCPIAGLEEPSSRAAKAYEESGSAEKFMFIAEPGIGHQMTANMVKRASDWFDRFL
;
A
#
# COMPACT_ATOMS: atom_id res chain seq x y z
N MET A 1 -1.42 -0.60 34.43
CA MET A 1 -1.69 0.71 33.80
C MET A 1 -1.20 0.76 32.33
N SER A 2 -0.96 -0.36 31.63
CA SER A 2 -0.15 -0.39 30.39
C SER A 2 -0.89 -0.52 29.05
N ALA A 3 -2.12 -1.04 28.99
CA ALA A 3 -2.83 -1.23 27.71
C ALA A 3 -3.72 -0.04 27.29
N SER A 4 -4.24 0.72 28.27
CA SER A 4 -5.13 1.86 28.00
C SER A 4 -4.37 3.10 27.51
N ALA A 5 -3.18 3.37 28.04
CA ALA A 5 -2.36 4.52 27.63
C ALA A 5 -1.76 4.34 26.21
N THR A 6 -1.43 3.10 25.83
CA THR A 6 -0.93 2.77 24.47
C THR A 6 -2.03 2.83 23.43
N ALA A 7 -3.25 2.41 23.76
CA ALA A 7 -4.43 2.59 22.91
C ALA A 7 -4.76 4.07 22.67
N ASP A 8 -4.68 4.90 23.71
CA ASP A 8 -4.95 6.36 23.64
C ASP A 8 -3.90 7.10 22.79
N ALA A 9 -2.61 6.79 23.00
CA ALA A 9 -1.53 7.34 22.19
C ALA A 9 -1.63 6.93 20.70
N GLY A 10 -2.03 5.68 20.44
CA GLY A 10 -2.28 5.18 19.09
C GLY A 10 -3.48 5.84 18.40
N ALA A 11 -4.53 6.17 19.14
CA ALA A 11 -5.67 6.92 18.63
C ALA A 11 -5.27 8.37 18.28
N GLY A 12 -4.43 9.00 19.11
CA GLY A 12 -3.87 10.33 18.85
C GLY A 12 -3.11 10.40 17.52
N LEU A 13 -2.17 9.49 17.30
CA LEU A 13 -1.34 9.52 16.08
C LEU A 13 -2.14 9.24 14.80
N ARG A 14 -3.13 8.34 14.85
CA ARG A 14 -4.06 8.14 13.72
C ARG A 14 -4.88 9.38 13.43
N SER A 15 -5.38 10.04 14.48
CA SER A 15 -6.12 11.29 14.35
C SER A 15 -5.25 12.38 13.72
N GLU A 16 -4.00 12.52 14.14
CA GLU A 16 -3.04 13.45 13.52
C GLU A 16 -2.81 13.14 12.04
N PHE A 17 -2.63 11.86 11.68
CA PHE A 17 -2.51 11.45 10.28
C PHE A 17 -3.75 11.82 9.47
N LEU A 18 -4.95 11.57 10.01
CA LEU A 18 -6.21 11.97 9.39
C LEU A 18 -6.33 13.49 9.24
N GLN A 19 -5.81 14.29 10.18
CA GLN A 19 -5.77 15.75 10.03
C GLN A 19 -4.82 16.18 8.91
N VAL A 20 -3.67 15.53 8.75
CA VAL A 20 -2.75 15.79 7.62
C VAL A 20 -3.42 15.46 6.30
N LEU A 21 -4.05 14.29 6.20
CA LEU A 21 -4.88 13.88 5.07
C LEU A 21 -5.93 14.95 4.72
N LEU A 22 -6.75 15.35 5.71
CA LEU A 22 -7.81 16.34 5.52
C LEU A 22 -7.28 17.73 5.16
N SER A 23 -6.09 18.13 5.64
CA SER A 23 -5.54 19.48 5.43
C SER A 23 -5.40 19.88 3.96
N ARG A 24 -5.27 18.91 3.05
CA ARG A 24 -5.08 19.11 1.60
C ARG A 24 -6.31 18.77 0.75
N ARG A 25 -7.41 18.35 1.38
CA ARG A 25 -8.64 17.92 0.69
C ARG A 25 -9.95 18.34 1.34
N ARG A 26 -9.94 19.33 2.27
CA ARG A 26 -11.17 19.79 2.94
C ARG A 26 -12.26 20.15 1.95
N ASP A 27 -11.89 20.89 0.91
CA ASP A 27 -12.80 21.38 -0.13
C ASP A 27 -13.06 20.36 -1.26
N LEU A 28 -12.41 19.19 -1.21
CA LEU A 28 -12.56 18.13 -2.19
C LEU A 28 -13.52 17.02 -1.71
N GLN A 29 -13.93 17.03 -0.44
CA GLN A 29 -14.76 15.96 0.11
C GLN A 29 -16.15 15.90 -0.54
N VAL A 30 -16.55 14.69 -0.92
CA VAL A 30 -17.88 14.38 -1.47
C VAL A 30 -18.46 13.15 -0.76
N PRO A 31 -19.80 12.96 -0.80
CA PRO A 31 -20.39 11.69 -0.41
C PRO A 31 -19.82 10.55 -1.25
N LEU A 32 -19.42 9.47 -0.58
CA LEU A 32 -18.93 8.27 -1.26
C LEU A 32 -20.02 7.75 -2.20
N SER A 33 -19.67 7.51 -3.46
CA SER A 33 -20.57 6.95 -4.45
C SER A 33 -19.84 6.00 -5.39
N VAL A 34 -20.61 5.13 -6.04
CA VAL A 34 -20.10 4.08 -6.93
C VAL A 34 -20.60 4.35 -8.34
N GLU A 35 -19.67 4.46 -9.28
CA GLU A 35 -19.99 4.50 -10.71
C GLU A 35 -19.63 3.16 -11.36
N LYS A 36 -20.44 2.72 -12.32
CA LYS A 36 -20.14 1.51 -13.08
C LYS A 36 -18.92 1.72 -13.97
N GLY A 37 -17.99 0.78 -13.95
CA GLY A 37 -16.81 0.72 -14.82
C GLY A 37 -16.92 -0.34 -15.89
N SER A 38 -15.86 -0.47 -16.68
CA SER A 38 -15.72 -1.51 -17.71
C SER A 38 -14.30 -2.05 -17.67
N PRO A 39 -14.08 -3.32 -18.07
CA PRO A 39 -12.73 -3.88 -18.14
C PRO A 39 -11.80 -3.03 -19.02
N VAL A 40 -10.62 -2.71 -18.50
CA VAL A 40 -9.59 -1.98 -19.22
C VAL A 40 -8.92 -2.89 -20.24
N ARG A 41 -9.08 -2.58 -21.53
CA ARG A 41 -8.51 -3.40 -22.62
C ARG A 41 -7.02 -3.13 -22.87
N ASN A 42 -6.62 -1.87 -22.70
CA ASN A 42 -5.25 -1.40 -22.93
C ASN A 42 -4.78 -0.69 -21.65
N PRO A 43 -4.26 -1.42 -20.66
CA PRO A 43 -3.84 -0.82 -19.40
C PRO A 43 -2.63 0.09 -19.61
N LEU A 44 -2.65 1.27 -19.00
CA LEU A 44 -1.59 2.26 -19.11
C LEU A 44 -0.50 1.98 -18.07
N TYR A 45 0.70 1.67 -18.55
CA TYR A 45 1.90 1.47 -17.73
C TYR A 45 2.86 2.63 -17.97
N GLN A 46 3.21 3.37 -16.91
CA GLN A 46 4.27 4.38 -17.02
C GLN A 46 5.67 3.78 -17.06
N LYS A 47 5.78 2.49 -16.71
CA LYS A 47 6.96 1.67 -16.94
C LYS A 47 6.50 0.23 -17.20
N PRO A 48 6.68 -0.29 -18.42
CA PRO A 48 6.28 -1.65 -18.76
C PRO A 48 6.83 -2.69 -17.75
N PRO A 49 6.05 -3.71 -17.37
CA PRO A 49 6.56 -4.84 -16.61
C PRO A 49 7.70 -5.54 -17.34
N GLY A 50 8.79 -5.76 -16.61
CA GLY A 50 9.90 -6.58 -17.07
C GLY A 50 9.53 -8.07 -17.00
N PRO A 51 10.24 -8.96 -17.72
CA PRO A 51 9.95 -10.40 -17.68
C PRO A 51 10.00 -11.01 -16.27
N MET A 52 10.91 -10.50 -15.43
CA MET A 52 11.07 -10.96 -14.04
C MET A 52 9.92 -10.53 -13.12
N ASP A 53 9.16 -9.48 -13.49
CA ASP A 53 8.02 -8.99 -12.70
C ASP A 53 6.82 -9.96 -12.75
N ALA A 54 6.73 -10.79 -13.80
CA ALA A 54 5.62 -11.73 -14.01
C ALA A 54 5.78 -13.02 -13.18
N VAL A 55 7.01 -13.49 -12.96
CA VAL A 55 7.28 -14.80 -12.32
C VAL A 55 6.65 -14.91 -10.93
N PRO A 56 6.81 -13.94 -10.00
CA PRO A 56 6.16 -14.02 -8.70
C PRO A 56 4.63 -14.01 -8.80
N MET A 57 4.07 -13.21 -9.72
CA MET A 57 2.63 -13.09 -9.94
C MET A 57 2.01 -14.41 -10.38
N GLU A 58 2.65 -15.07 -11.34
CA GLU A 58 2.20 -16.36 -11.89
C GLU A 58 2.42 -17.51 -10.91
N SER A 59 3.40 -17.40 -10.02
CA SER A 59 3.71 -18.42 -9.01
C SER A 59 2.74 -18.45 -7.81
N CYS A 60 1.78 -17.51 -7.75
CA CYS A 60 0.85 -17.41 -6.63
C CYS A 60 0.06 -18.72 -6.46
N PRO A 61 0.05 -19.34 -5.26
CA PRO A 61 -0.60 -20.63 -5.09
C PRO A 61 -2.11 -20.53 -5.32
N ARG A 62 -2.63 -21.43 -6.16
CA ARG A 62 -4.04 -21.51 -6.54
C ARG A 62 -4.70 -22.75 -5.95
N LYS A 63 -6.02 -22.71 -5.75
CA LYS A 63 -6.82 -23.94 -5.56
C LYS A 63 -7.41 -24.37 -6.89
N GLU A 64 -7.50 -25.67 -7.11
CA GLU A 64 -8.17 -26.20 -8.30
C GLU A 64 -9.67 -25.90 -8.25
N VAL A 65 -10.18 -25.28 -9.31
CA VAL A 65 -11.60 -24.93 -9.46
C VAL A 65 -12.05 -25.36 -10.84
N GLU A 66 -12.97 -26.32 -10.88
CA GLU A 66 -13.59 -26.77 -12.13
C GLU A 66 -14.32 -25.62 -12.81
N ASN A 67 -14.06 -25.43 -14.12
CA ASN A 67 -14.60 -24.35 -14.95
C ASN A 67 -14.31 -22.96 -14.36
N PHE A 68 -13.11 -22.75 -13.81
CA PHE A 68 -12.69 -21.50 -13.16
C PHE A 68 -13.03 -20.24 -13.97
N LYS A 69 -12.72 -20.22 -15.28
CA LYS A 69 -12.95 -19.05 -16.13
C LYS A 69 -14.44 -18.73 -16.32
N GLU A 70 -15.32 -19.72 -16.28
CA GLU A 70 -16.78 -19.52 -16.37
C GLU A 70 -17.37 -19.04 -15.04
N LYS A 71 -16.76 -19.45 -13.91
CA LYS A 71 -17.20 -19.07 -12.56
C LYS A 71 -16.61 -17.74 -12.09
N LEU A 72 -15.55 -17.25 -12.71
CA LEU A 72 -14.89 -16.01 -12.35
C LEU A 72 -15.77 -14.82 -12.73
N VAL A 73 -16.17 -14.03 -11.72
CA VAL A 73 -16.90 -12.78 -11.89
C VAL A 73 -15.90 -11.64 -11.79
N GLU A 74 -15.96 -10.76 -12.77
CA GLU A 74 -15.20 -9.52 -12.80
C GLU A 74 -16.14 -8.33 -12.65
N GLU A 75 -15.88 -7.51 -11.65
CA GLU A 75 -16.52 -6.21 -11.45
C GLU A 75 -15.47 -5.11 -11.67
N ASN A 76 -15.78 -4.15 -12.54
CA ASN A 76 -15.03 -2.91 -12.67
C ASN A 76 -15.96 -1.77 -12.29
N PHE A 77 -15.51 -0.91 -11.38
CA PHE A 77 -16.27 0.24 -10.91
C PHE A 77 -15.34 1.35 -10.47
N TYR A 78 -15.89 2.54 -10.29
CA TYR A 78 -15.18 3.67 -9.73
C TYR A 78 -15.79 4.05 -8.38
N LEU A 79 -14.95 4.24 -7.36
CA LEU A 79 -15.37 4.91 -6.13
C LEU A 79 -15.06 6.40 -6.25
N ILE A 80 -16.06 7.24 -6.03
CA ILE A 80 -15.85 8.68 -5.99
C ILE A 80 -15.46 9.05 -4.55
N THR A 81 -14.17 9.21 -4.32
CA THR A 81 -13.55 9.42 -3.01
C THR A 81 -13.37 10.90 -2.67
N GLU A 82 -13.27 11.75 -3.70
CA GLU A 82 -13.18 13.22 -3.63
C GLU A 82 -13.47 13.86 -5.01
N LEU A 83 -13.52 15.18 -5.08
CA LEU A 83 -13.66 15.94 -6.32
C LEU A 83 -12.42 15.81 -7.22
N GLY A 84 -12.64 15.90 -8.53
CA GLY A 84 -11.59 15.89 -9.55
C GLY A 84 -11.25 14.49 -10.06
N GLU A 85 -10.42 14.44 -11.11
CA GLU A 85 -10.11 13.18 -11.81
C GLU A 85 -9.40 12.15 -10.91
N GLN A 86 -8.54 12.62 -10.01
CA GLN A 86 -7.84 11.73 -9.09
C GLN A 86 -8.77 11.18 -8.00
N GLY A 87 -9.84 11.90 -7.62
CA GLY A 87 -10.87 11.41 -6.69
C GLY A 87 -11.79 10.33 -7.27
N ARG A 88 -11.64 9.98 -8.55
CA ARG A 88 -12.34 8.86 -9.19
C ARG A 88 -11.46 7.62 -9.14
N LEU A 89 -11.64 6.78 -8.13
CA LEU A 89 -10.83 5.58 -7.83
C LEU A 89 -11.24 4.39 -8.69
N PRO A 90 -10.43 3.94 -9.67
CA PRO A 90 -10.71 2.75 -10.43
C PRO A 90 -10.46 1.50 -9.58
N VAL A 91 -11.44 0.60 -9.57
CA VAL A 91 -11.42 -0.64 -8.80
C VAL A 91 -11.69 -1.82 -9.72
N LEU A 92 -10.79 -2.80 -9.69
CA LEU A 92 -10.94 -4.12 -10.30
C LEU A 92 -11.17 -5.13 -9.19
N LEU A 93 -12.30 -5.83 -9.23
CA LEU A 93 -12.65 -6.87 -8.27
C LEU A 93 -12.89 -8.19 -8.99
N LEU A 94 -12.22 -9.26 -8.55
CA LEU A 94 -12.44 -10.63 -9.01
C LEU A 94 -12.91 -11.51 -7.86
N LYS A 95 -13.96 -12.30 -8.11
CA LYS A 95 -14.50 -13.29 -7.17
C LYS A 95 -15.07 -14.49 -7.91
N LEU A 96 -15.24 -15.62 -7.23
CA LEU A 96 -16.02 -16.73 -7.78
C LEU A 96 -17.52 -16.52 -7.55
N ASN A 97 -18.30 -16.84 -8.59
CA ASN A 97 -19.76 -16.95 -8.52
C ASN A 97 -20.15 -18.24 -7.81
N ASP A 98 -20.18 -18.21 -6.48
CA ASP A 98 -20.58 -19.36 -5.69
C ASP A 98 -22.08 -19.25 -5.39
N HIS A 99 -22.83 -20.32 -5.61
CA HIS A 99 -24.29 -20.36 -5.36
C HIS A 99 -24.67 -20.29 -3.87
N VAL A 100 -23.70 -20.26 -2.96
CA VAL A 100 -23.94 -20.23 -1.51
C VAL A 100 -23.84 -18.79 -1.01
N PRO A 101 -24.92 -18.20 -0.46
CA PRO A 101 -24.90 -16.86 0.10
C PRO A 101 -24.12 -16.86 1.42
N LYS A 102 -22.81 -16.60 1.33
CA LYS A 102 -21.94 -16.39 2.48
C LYS A 102 -21.08 -15.16 2.23
N ARG A 103 -21.04 -14.25 3.20
CA ARG A 103 -20.08 -13.13 3.23
C ARG A 103 -18.64 -13.67 3.15
N LYS A 104 -17.86 -13.15 2.20
CA LYS A 104 -16.52 -13.64 1.89
C LYS A 104 -15.44 -12.73 2.49
N PRO A 105 -14.29 -13.28 2.88
CA PRO A 105 -13.12 -12.46 3.16
C PRO A 105 -12.66 -11.75 1.89
N VAL A 106 -12.16 -10.52 2.05
CA VAL A 106 -11.62 -9.70 0.95
C VAL A 106 -10.12 -9.54 1.11
N ILE A 107 -9.37 -9.51 0.01
CA ILE A 107 -7.97 -9.07 0.03
C ILE A 107 -7.79 -7.95 -1.00
N VAL A 108 -7.29 -6.81 -0.53
CA VAL A 108 -6.91 -5.65 -1.34
C VAL A 108 -5.43 -5.76 -1.73
N PHE A 109 -5.14 -5.69 -3.03
CA PHE A 109 -3.82 -5.76 -3.63
C PHE A 109 -3.42 -4.40 -4.22
N LEU A 110 -2.22 -3.94 -3.89
CA LEU A 110 -1.68 -2.67 -4.37
C LEU A 110 -0.43 -2.86 -5.22
N HIS A 111 -0.40 -2.17 -6.36
CA HIS A 111 0.63 -2.34 -7.37
C HIS A 111 1.88 -1.52 -7.06
N SER A 112 3.00 -1.90 -7.66
CA SER A 112 4.25 -1.12 -7.61
C SER A 112 4.15 0.21 -8.34
N SER A 113 5.12 1.11 -8.09
CA SER A 113 5.26 2.34 -8.86
C SER A 113 5.27 2.06 -10.37
N TYR A 114 4.64 2.94 -11.12
CA TYR A 114 4.55 2.92 -12.59
C TYR A 114 3.78 1.74 -13.20
N LYS A 115 3.14 0.89 -12.37
CA LYS A 115 2.22 -0.17 -12.79
C LYS A 115 0.75 0.30 -12.72
N CYS A 116 -0.19 -0.64 -12.77
CA CYS A 116 -1.62 -0.42 -12.63
C CYS A 116 -2.29 -1.64 -12.00
N LYS A 117 -3.59 -1.55 -11.70
CA LYS A 117 -4.38 -2.64 -11.10
C LYS A 117 -4.45 -3.90 -11.97
N GLU A 118 -4.44 -3.77 -13.31
CA GLU A 118 -4.49 -4.93 -14.20
C GLU A 118 -3.24 -5.81 -14.12
N TRP A 119 -2.11 -5.23 -13.73
CA TRP A 119 -0.88 -5.97 -13.48
C TRP A 119 -1.03 -7.03 -12.39
N LEU A 120 -1.92 -6.77 -11.41
CA LEU A 120 -2.16 -7.65 -10.27
C LEU A 120 -3.11 -8.81 -10.60
N ARG A 121 -3.70 -8.84 -11.80
CA ARG A 121 -4.70 -9.84 -12.19
C ARG A 121 -4.30 -11.30 -11.91
N PRO A 122 -3.04 -11.76 -12.12
CA PRO A 122 -2.68 -13.14 -11.79
C PRO A 122 -2.84 -13.47 -10.29
N LEU A 123 -2.58 -12.50 -9.39
CA LEU A 123 -2.82 -12.64 -7.96
C LEU A 123 -4.31 -12.62 -7.66
N LEU A 124 -5.06 -11.69 -8.26
CA LEU A 124 -6.52 -11.62 -8.07
C LEU A 124 -7.19 -12.94 -8.44
N GLU A 125 -6.84 -13.51 -9.60
CA GLU A 125 -7.35 -14.83 -10.01
C GLU A 125 -6.94 -15.94 -9.04
N ALA A 126 -5.68 -15.94 -8.57
CA ALA A 126 -5.21 -16.94 -7.62
C ALA A 126 -5.97 -16.87 -6.30
N TYR A 127 -6.20 -15.69 -5.75
CA TYR A 127 -6.97 -15.54 -4.50
C TYR A 127 -8.46 -15.75 -4.69
N ALA A 128 -9.05 -15.35 -5.82
CA ALA A 128 -10.41 -15.72 -6.17
C ALA A 128 -10.58 -17.25 -6.17
N SER A 129 -9.62 -18.01 -6.74
CA SER A 129 -9.64 -19.48 -6.72
C SER A 129 -9.64 -20.07 -5.31
N ARG A 130 -9.10 -19.34 -4.33
CA ARG A 130 -9.03 -19.76 -2.92
C ARG A 130 -10.29 -19.43 -2.12
N GLY A 131 -11.25 -18.72 -2.72
CA GLY A 131 -12.53 -18.34 -2.10
C GLY A 131 -12.60 -16.89 -1.59
N TYR A 132 -11.58 -16.07 -1.85
CA TYR A 132 -11.59 -14.65 -1.51
C TYR A 132 -12.34 -13.82 -2.55
N ILE A 133 -12.84 -12.67 -2.12
CA ILE A 133 -13.02 -11.53 -3.01
C ILE A 133 -11.66 -10.84 -3.10
N SER A 134 -11.14 -10.65 -4.31
CA SER A 134 -9.84 -10.03 -4.53
C SER A 134 -10.02 -8.70 -5.22
N VAL A 135 -9.37 -7.65 -4.72
CA VAL A 135 -9.58 -6.26 -5.15
C VAL A 135 -8.24 -5.64 -5.49
N ALA A 136 -8.15 -4.90 -6.59
CA ALA A 136 -7.03 -4.03 -6.92
C ALA A 136 -7.54 -2.63 -7.28
N ILE A 137 -6.72 -1.62 -7.00
CA ILE A 137 -6.99 -0.22 -7.34
C ILE A 137 -5.84 0.39 -8.12
N ASP A 138 -6.15 1.42 -8.90
CA ASP A 138 -5.12 2.30 -9.44
C ASP A 138 -4.79 3.38 -8.41
N SER A 139 -3.55 3.39 -7.93
CA SER A 139 -3.04 4.45 -7.05
C SER A 139 -3.11 5.81 -7.75
N HIS A 140 -3.06 6.90 -6.98
CA HIS A 140 -3.01 8.25 -7.56
C HIS A 140 -1.96 8.34 -8.67
N TYR A 141 -2.33 8.94 -9.81
CA TYR A 141 -1.49 9.12 -11.00
C TYR A 141 -0.98 7.84 -11.68
N HIS A 142 -1.66 6.71 -11.51
CA HIS A 142 -1.33 5.42 -12.13
C HIS A 142 -2.54 4.82 -12.89
N GLY A 143 -2.30 3.88 -13.80
CA GLY A 143 -3.35 3.18 -14.56
C GLY A 143 -4.34 4.13 -15.23
N GLU A 144 -5.64 3.97 -14.96
CA GLU A 144 -6.68 4.84 -15.53
C GLU A 144 -6.63 6.29 -15.01
N ARG A 145 -5.88 6.55 -13.92
CA ARG A 145 -5.65 7.90 -13.38
C ARG A 145 -4.38 8.56 -13.93
N ALA A 146 -3.64 7.88 -14.82
CA ALA A 146 -2.51 8.46 -15.51
C ALA A 146 -2.95 9.13 -16.83
N SER A 147 -2.35 10.28 -17.17
CA SER A 147 -2.67 10.99 -18.43
C SER A 147 -1.72 10.60 -19.57
N ASN A 148 -0.56 10.02 -19.25
CA ASN A 148 0.45 9.56 -20.20
C ASN A 148 1.34 8.46 -19.62
N GLU A 149 2.04 7.75 -20.51
CA GLU A 149 2.94 6.62 -20.20
C GLU A 149 4.36 7.04 -19.76
N GLU A 150 4.66 8.33 -19.66
CA GLU A 150 6.06 8.78 -19.47
C GLU A 150 6.31 9.36 -18.08
N ALA A 151 5.45 10.28 -17.64
CA ALA A 151 5.81 11.20 -16.55
C ALA A 151 4.69 11.52 -15.55
N THR A 152 3.43 11.12 -15.78
CA THR A 152 2.29 11.57 -14.95
C THR A 152 2.56 11.52 -13.44
N TYR A 153 3.07 10.41 -12.92
CA TYR A 153 3.37 10.25 -11.50
C TYR A 153 4.52 11.15 -11.03
N ILE A 154 5.61 11.25 -11.81
CA ILE A 154 6.74 12.13 -11.50
C ILE A 154 6.33 13.60 -11.56
N ASP A 155 5.51 13.98 -12.54
CA ASP A 155 5.01 15.35 -12.71
C ASP A 155 4.11 15.74 -11.55
N ALA A 156 3.29 14.80 -11.05
CA ALA A 156 2.50 15.01 -9.84
C ALA A 156 3.37 15.22 -8.60
N LEU A 157 4.40 14.39 -8.41
CA LEU A 157 5.35 14.56 -7.30
C LEU A 157 6.03 15.94 -7.36
N LYS A 158 6.47 16.37 -8.55
CA LYS A 158 7.07 17.69 -8.76
C LYS A 158 6.07 18.82 -8.51
N SER A 159 4.82 18.64 -8.93
CA SER A 159 3.75 19.60 -8.62
C SER A 159 3.52 19.72 -7.12
N ALA A 160 3.48 18.59 -6.39
CA ALA A 160 3.39 18.59 -4.93
C ALA A 160 4.61 19.26 -4.29
N TRP A 161 5.82 19.06 -4.81
CA TRP A 161 7.01 19.79 -4.37
C TRP A 161 6.92 21.29 -4.64
N ARG A 162 6.32 21.75 -5.74
CA ARG A 162 6.17 23.19 -6.00
C ARG A 162 5.11 23.81 -5.11
N ASN A 163 3.94 23.19 -5.03
CA ASN A 163 2.73 23.80 -4.46
C ASN A 163 2.46 23.39 -3.00
N GLY A 164 2.82 22.17 -2.60
CA GLY A 164 2.51 21.63 -1.27
C GLY A 164 1.02 21.31 -1.05
N ASP A 165 0.22 21.26 -2.11
CA ASP A 165 -1.24 21.14 -2.11
C ASP A 165 -1.75 19.69 -2.20
N THR A 166 -0.88 18.73 -2.56
CA THR A 166 -1.21 17.32 -2.76
C THR A 166 -0.14 16.41 -2.11
N MET A 167 -0.44 15.13 -1.90
CA MET A 167 0.48 14.12 -1.34
C MET A 167 0.54 12.85 -2.21
N PRO A 168 0.95 12.98 -3.48
CA PRO A 168 0.90 11.93 -4.50
C PRO A 168 1.73 10.68 -4.17
N PHE A 169 2.71 10.80 -3.27
CA PHE A 169 3.63 9.70 -2.97
C PHE A 169 2.93 8.54 -2.25
N ILE A 170 2.36 8.77 -1.07
CA ILE A 170 1.73 7.72 -0.25
C ILE A 170 0.33 8.15 0.19
N PHE A 171 0.20 9.36 0.74
CA PHE A 171 -0.91 9.71 1.61
C PHE A 171 -2.23 9.95 0.87
N ASP A 172 -2.20 10.41 -0.38
CA ASP A 172 -3.43 10.53 -1.18
C ASP A 172 -4.04 9.16 -1.48
N THR A 173 -3.24 8.16 -1.83
CA THR A 173 -3.75 6.79 -2.01
C THR A 173 -4.21 6.16 -0.68
N VAL A 174 -3.64 6.56 0.46
CA VAL A 174 -4.15 6.09 1.78
C VAL A 174 -5.56 6.60 2.05
N TRP A 175 -5.93 7.78 1.57
CA TRP A 175 -7.31 8.27 1.64
C TRP A 175 -8.27 7.40 0.85
N ASP A 176 -7.91 7.08 -0.39
CA ASP A 176 -8.67 6.15 -1.23
C ASP A 176 -8.88 4.81 -0.54
N LEU A 177 -7.86 4.32 0.18
CA LEU A 177 -7.94 3.07 0.93
C LEU A 177 -8.87 3.16 2.14
N ILE A 178 -8.98 4.32 2.80
CA ILE A 178 -10.01 4.52 3.83
C ILE A 178 -11.40 4.44 3.20
N LYS A 179 -11.61 5.10 2.06
CA LYS A 179 -12.89 5.08 1.33
C LYS A 179 -13.24 3.72 0.74
N LEU A 180 -12.24 2.98 0.27
CA LEU A 180 -12.40 1.60 -0.14
C LEU A 180 -12.82 0.72 1.04
N GLY A 181 -12.24 0.95 2.23
CA GLY A 181 -12.65 0.29 3.47
C GLY A 181 -14.11 0.57 3.83
N ASP A 182 -14.59 1.81 3.64
CA ASP A 182 -16.01 2.19 3.80
C ASP A 182 -16.89 1.33 2.88
N HIS A 183 -16.61 1.39 1.57
CA HIS A 183 -17.38 0.67 0.55
C HIS A 183 -17.39 -0.85 0.78
N LEU A 184 -16.23 -1.46 1.00
CA LEU A 184 -16.11 -2.90 1.20
C LEU A 184 -16.88 -3.37 2.44
N SER A 185 -16.91 -2.56 3.51
CA SER A 185 -17.62 -2.92 4.75
C SER A 185 -19.14 -2.90 4.59
N GLU A 186 -19.66 -2.14 3.64
CA GLU A 186 -21.09 -2.00 3.37
C GLU A 186 -21.62 -3.01 2.34
N ARG A 187 -20.73 -3.65 1.58
CA ARG A 187 -21.12 -4.66 0.58
C ARG A 187 -21.74 -5.90 1.23
N GLU A 188 -22.86 -6.35 0.67
CA GLU A 188 -23.59 -7.52 1.18
C GLU A 188 -22.83 -8.85 1.07
N ASP A 189 -21.92 -8.95 0.08
CA ASP A 189 -21.11 -10.14 -0.20
C ASP A 189 -19.77 -10.17 0.55
N VAL A 190 -19.43 -9.10 1.28
CA VAL A 190 -18.17 -8.97 2.03
C VAL A 190 -18.40 -9.20 3.51
N ASP A 191 -17.45 -9.88 4.16
CA ASP A 191 -17.37 -9.92 5.61
C ASP A 191 -16.53 -8.73 6.11
N PRO A 192 -17.14 -7.72 6.76
CA PRO A 192 -16.45 -6.50 7.15
C PRO A 192 -15.35 -6.73 8.21
N CYS A 193 -15.35 -7.88 8.89
CA CYS A 193 -14.32 -8.24 9.86
C CYS A 193 -13.12 -8.95 9.24
N ARG A 194 -13.16 -9.28 7.94
CA ARG A 194 -12.17 -10.12 7.26
C ARG A 194 -11.70 -9.46 5.97
N ILE A 195 -11.17 -8.25 6.11
CA ILE A 195 -10.55 -7.48 5.03
C ILE A 195 -9.03 -7.51 5.23
N GLY A 196 -8.31 -8.13 4.30
CA GLY A 196 -6.86 -8.13 4.22
C GLY A 196 -6.33 -7.08 3.26
N ILE A 197 -5.07 -6.68 3.43
CA ILE A 197 -4.38 -5.77 2.51
C ILE A 197 -2.92 -6.15 2.31
N THR A 198 -2.46 -6.08 1.06
CA THR A 198 -1.08 -6.34 0.67
C THR A 198 -0.70 -5.51 -0.56
N GLY A 199 0.59 -5.45 -0.85
CA GLY A 199 1.11 -4.79 -2.02
C GLY A 199 2.61 -4.87 -2.09
N GLU A 200 3.13 -4.56 -3.28
CA GLU A 200 4.56 -4.56 -3.56
C GLU A 200 5.12 -3.12 -3.59
N SER A 201 6.25 -2.89 -2.94
CA SER A 201 7.03 -1.65 -3.04
C SER A 201 6.20 -0.42 -2.66
N LEU A 202 5.79 0.41 -3.63
CA LEU A 202 4.84 1.51 -3.40
C LEU A 202 3.52 1.01 -2.83
N GLY A 203 2.95 -0.05 -3.40
CA GLY A 203 1.78 -0.70 -2.86
C GLY A 203 2.01 -1.32 -1.48
N GLY A 204 3.25 -1.72 -1.17
CA GLY A 204 3.63 -2.17 0.18
C GLY A 204 3.63 -1.02 1.19
N MET A 205 4.10 0.17 0.80
CA MET A 205 3.99 1.39 1.61
C MET A 205 2.52 1.76 1.84
N HIS A 206 1.71 1.76 0.78
CA HIS A 206 0.27 2.03 0.90
C HIS A 206 -0.44 1.02 1.82
N ALA A 207 -0.14 -0.27 1.70
CA ALA A 207 -0.72 -1.31 2.56
C ALA A 207 -0.37 -1.10 4.04
N TRP A 208 0.89 -0.76 4.33
CA TRP A 208 1.34 -0.43 5.69
C TRP A 208 0.62 0.81 6.23
N PHE A 209 0.61 1.93 5.51
CA PHE A 209 -0.02 3.16 5.99
C PHE A 209 -1.55 3.03 6.12
N ALA A 210 -2.21 2.35 5.18
CA ALA A 210 -3.64 2.07 5.25
C ALA A 210 -3.98 1.21 6.47
N ALA A 211 -3.20 0.16 6.74
CA ALA A 211 -3.39 -0.65 7.94
C ALA A 211 -3.08 0.13 9.22
N PHE A 212 -2.09 1.03 9.22
CA PHE A 212 -1.82 1.91 10.36
C PHE A 212 -3.03 2.78 10.67
N VAL A 213 -3.58 3.51 9.69
CA VAL A 213 -4.64 4.50 9.92
C VAL A 213 -6.04 3.90 10.06
N ASP A 214 -6.34 2.83 9.32
CA ASP A 214 -7.67 2.22 9.25
C ASP A 214 -7.65 0.79 9.80
N THR A 215 -8.38 0.59 10.90
CA THR A 215 -8.41 -0.68 11.63
C THR A 215 -9.29 -1.75 10.99
N ARG A 216 -10.04 -1.42 9.93
CA ARG A 216 -10.83 -2.42 9.18
C ARG A 216 -9.97 -3.40 8.40
N TYR A 217 -8.76 -2.99 8.02
CA TYR A 217 -7.74 -3.88 7.48
C TYR A 217 -7.24 -4.83 8.57
N SER A 218 -7.93 -5.96 8.71
CA SER A 218 -7.77 -6.97 9.75
C SER A 218 -6.49 -7.79 9.65
N VAL A 219 -5.91 -7.95 8.44
CA VAL A 219 -4.66 -8.68 8.18
C VAL A 219 -3.82 -7.90 7.17
N THR A 220 -2.52 -7.74 7.42
CA THR A 220 -1.65 -6.88 6.61
C THR A 220 -0.36 -7.60 6.24
N VAL A 221 -0.01 -7.56 4.95
CA VAL A 221 1.26 -8.12 4.44
C VAL A 221 1.92 -7.14 3.46
N PRO A 222 2.67 -6.13 3.93
CA PRO A 222 3.47 -5.28 3.05
C PRO A 222 4.69 -6.06 2.53
N ILE A 223 4.92 -6.01 1.21
CA ILE A 223 6.07 -6.66 0.56
C ILE A 223 7.02 -5.58 0.06
N ILE A 224 8.28 -5.63 0.49
CA ILE A 224 9.36 -4.70 0.14
C ILE A 224 8.96 -3.20 0.21
N GLY A 225 8.08 -2.86 1.17
CA GLY A 225 7.47 -1.52 1.27
C GLY A 225 7.84 -0.74 2.53
N VAL A 226 7.98 -1.41 3.68
CA VAL A 226 8.24 -0.73 4.96
C VAL A 226 9.67 -0.20 5.02
N GLN A 227 9.84 1.02 5.54
CA GLN A 227 11.10 1.72 5.66
C GLN A 227 11.15 2.52 6.96
N GLY A 228 12.35 2.66 7.55
CA GLY A 228 12.66 3.72 8.51
C GLY A 228 13.21 4.93 7.77
N PHE A 229 12.35 5.92 7.47
CA PHE A 229 12.75 7.08 6.68
C PHE A 229 13.73 7.99 7.42
N ARG A 230 13.50 8.23 8.73
CA ARG A 230 14.42 8.99 9.58
C ARG A 230 15.77 8.29 9.69
N TRP A 231 15.75 6.98 9.93
CA TRP A 231 16.96 6.17 10.00
C TRP A 231 17.77 6.27 8.70
N ALA A 232 17.11 6.22 7.54
CA ALA A 232 17.78 6.33 6.25
C ALA A 232 18.45 7.70 6.05
N ILE A 233 17.83 8.78 6.53
CA ILE A 233 18.42 10.14 6.53
C ILE A 233 19.64 10.18 7.43
N ASP A 234 19.48 9.79 8.69
CA ASP A 234 20.51 9.88 9.74
C ASP A 234 21.74 9.02 9.42
N ASN A 235 21.56 7.92 8.69
CA ASN A 235 22.63 6.98 8.33
C ASN A 235 23.12 7.14 6.87
N SER A 236 22.67 8.18 6.15
CA SER A 236 23.02 8.39 4.74
C SER A 236 22.73 7.17 3.85
N MET A 237 21.59 6.51 4.08
CA MET A 237 21.10 5.33 3.36
C MET A 237 19.83 5.62 2.54
N TRP A 238 19.54 6.89 2.26
CA TRP A 238 18.34 7.34 1.56
C TRP A 238 18.44 7.28 0.02
N GLN A 239 19.64 7.05 -0.54
CA GLN A 239 19.95 7.22 -1.96
C GLN A 239 19.13 6.29 -2.85
N ALA A 240 18.92 5.03 -2.45
CA ALA A 240 18.14 4.09 -3.26
C ALA A 240 16.65 4.50 -3.36
N ARG A 241 16.09 5.05 -2.27
CA ARG A 241 14.72 5.60 -2.25
C ARG A 241 14.65 6.87 -3.10
N VAL A 242 15.58 7.81 -2.91
CA VAL A 242 15.69 9.01 -3.76
C VAL A 242 15.79 8.65 -5.24
N ASN A 243 16.66 7.69 -5.59
CA ASN A 243 16.87 7.26 -6.96
C ASN A 243 15.60 6.64 -7.61
N SER A 244 14.65 6.13 -6.83
CA SER A 244 13.39 5.58 -7.35
C SER A 244 12.45 6.65 -7.94
N ILE A 245 12.63 7.91 -7.53
CA ILE A 245 11.87 9.09 -7.98
C ILE A 245 12.82 10.29 -8.18
N LYS A 246 14.04 10.02 -8.67
CA LYS A 246 15.15 10.99 -8.77
C LYS A 246 14.78 12.34 -9.41
N PRO A 247 13.97 12.40 -10.48
CA PRO A 247 13.63 13.69 -11.10
C PRO A 247 12.97 14.69 -10.16
N LEU A 248 12.24 14.23 -9.14
CA LEU A 248 11.70 15.09 -8.08
C LEU A 248 12.83 15.75 -7.27
N PHE A 249 13.78 14.94 -6.81
CA PHE A 249 14.86 15.40 -5.96
C PHE A 249 15.85 16.29 -6.71
N GLU A 250 16.05 16.08 -8.02
CA GLU A 250 16.87 16.99 -8.84
C GLU A 250 16.21 18.37 -9.02
N GLU A 251 14.88 18.41 -9.13
CA GLU A 251 14.12 19.66 -9.16
C GLU A 251 14.23 20.37 -7.81
N ALA A 252 13.98 19.66 -6.71
CA ALA A 252 14.11 20.22 -5.36
C ALA A 252 15.53 20.70 -5.05
N ARG A 253 16.56 19.94 -5.45
CA ARG A 253 17.97 20.35 -5.35
C ARG A 253 18.23 21.68 -6.06
N THR A 254 17.70 21.82 -7.28
CA THR A 254 17.87 23.02 -8.09
C THR A 254 17.16 24.22 -7.46
N ASP A 255 15.91 24.03 -7.02
CA ASP A 255 15.11 25.08 -6.38
C ASP A 255 15.72 25.57 -5.06
N LEU A 256 16.36 24.67 -4.31
CA LEU A 256 17.06 24.97 -3.06
C LEU A 256 18.48 25.54 -3.29
N GLY A 257 18.94 25.69 -4.54
CA GLY A 257 20.26 26.21 -4.86
C GLY A 257 21.42 25.30 -4.43
N LYS A 258 21.18 24.00 -4.29
CA LYS A 258 22.17 23.01 -3.83
C LYS A 258 22.97 22.44 -4.99
N SER A 259 24.25 22.14 -4.75
CA SER A 259 25.13 21.51 -5.76
C SER A 259 24.81 20.03 -5.97
N GLU A 260 24.42 19.33 -4.91
CA GLU A 260 24.07 17.90 -4.91
C GLU A 260 22.79 17.64 -4.10
N ILE A 261 22.17 16.47 -4.30
CA ILE A 261 21.08 16.04 -3.43
C ILE A 261 21.74 15.65 -2.10
N ASP A 262 21.48 16.40 -1.04
CA ASP A 262 21.96 16.13 0.32
C ASP A 262 20.78 15.79 1.26
N THR A 263 21.07 15.55 2.55
CA THR A 263 20.04 15.23 3.54
C THR A 263 19.01 16.34 3.69
N GLU A 264 19.39 17.62 3.55
CA GLU A 264 18.47 18.75 3.65
C GLU A 264 17.47 18.75 2.49
N VAL A 265 17.93 18.49 1.25
CA VAL A 265 17.02 18.30 0.10
C VAL A 265 16.05 17.17 0.38
N VAL A 266 16.52 16.06 0.96
CA VAL A 266 15.70 14.89 1.24
C VAL A 266 14.60 15.19 2.27
N GLU A 267 14.98 15.78 3.40
CA GLU A 267 14.04 16.19 4.46
C GLU A 267 12.99 17.18 3.93
N LYS A 268 13.43 18.18 3.16
CA LYS A 268 12.52 19.19 2.59
C LYS A 268 11.51 18.58 1.63
N VAL A 269 11.94 17.63 0.81
CA VAL A 269 11.02 16.92 -0.10
C VAL A 269 9.97 16.16 0.71
N TRP A 270 10.37 15.38 1.71
CA TRP A 270 9.42 14.62 2.55
C TRP A 270 8.46 15.52 3.32
N GLU A 271 8.96 16.58 3.95
CA GLU A 271 8.15 17.60 4.62
C GLU A 271 7.03 18.11 3.71
N LYS A 272 7.33 18.28 2.41
CA LYS A 272 6.38 18.85 1.46
C LYS A 272 5.41 17.81 0.88
N ILE A 273 5.88 16.64 0.45
CA ILE A 273 5.04 15.66 -0.28
C ILE A 273 4.42 14.57 0.62
N ALA A 274 4.94 14.40 1.84
CA ALA A 274 4.46 13.43 2.83
C ALA A 274 4.81 13.89 4.27
N PRO A 275 4.15 14.95 4.79
CA PRO A 275 4.49 15.53 6.09
C PRO A 275 4.46 14.52 7.23
N GLY A 276 5.55 14.41 7.99
CA GLY A 276 5.66 13.51 9.12
C GLY A 276 6.11 12.08 8.78
N LEU A 277 6.40 11.80 7.50
CA LEU A 277 6.85 10.49 7.00
C LEU A 277 8.16 10.01 7.66
N ASP A 278 9.08 10.94 7.93
CA ASP A 278 10.37 10.73 8.58
C ASP A 278 10.37 11.21 10.04
N SER A 279 9.20 11.28 10.67
CA SER A 279 9.05 11.61 12.09
C SER A 279 7.92 10.80 12.71
N GLN A 280 6.82 11.42 13.13
CA GLN A 280 5.80 10.76 13.93
C GLN A 280 5.05 9.63 13.20
N PHE A 281 5.03 9.62 11.86
CA PHE A 281 4.37 8.55 11.09
C PHE A 281 5.31 7.47 10.57
N ASP A 282 6.61 7.59 10.83
CA ASP A 282 7.64 6.63 10.40
C ASP A 282 7.41 5.24 11.02
N ALA A 283 8.06 4.21 10.46
CA ALA A 283 7.88 2.80 10.84
C ALA A 283 8.03 2.49 12.34
N PRO A 284 8.97 3.11 13.09
CA PRO A 284 9.07 2.88 14.53
C PRO A 284 7.79 3.21 15.30
N TYR A 285 6.97 4.14 14.79
CA TYR A 285 5.78 4.65 15.47
C TYR A 285 4.49 4.05 14.91
N SER A 286 4.39 3.85 13.60
CA SER A 286 3.15 3.38 12.97
C SER A 286 3.00 1.86 12.92
N LEU A 287 4.09 1.08 12.81
CA LEU A 287 3.99 -0.39 12.82
C LEU A 287 3.47 -0.97 14.14
N PRO A 288 3.94 -0.55 15.34
CA PRO A 288 3.44 -1.09 16.60
C PRO A 288 1.94 -0.89 16.78
N LEU A 289 1.37 0.14 16.17
CA LEU A 289 -0.05 0.46 16.26
C LEU A 289 -0.93 -0.49 15.43
N ILE A 290 -0.35 -1.35 14.58
CA ILE A 290 -1.12 -2.37 13.86
C ILE A 290 -1.58 -3.48 14.83
N ALA A 291 -0.82 -3.74 15.90
CA ALA A 291 -1.20 -4.73 16.91
C ALA A 291 -2.62 -4.46 17.47
N PRO A 292 -3.42 -5.51 17.72
CA PRO A 292 -3.08 -6.94 17.64
C PRO A 292 -3.45 -7.61 16.30
N ARG A 293 -3.64 -6.83 15.22
CA ARG A 293 -4.07 -7.37 13.91
C ARG A 293 -2.89 -8.06 13.20
N PRO A 294 -3.05 -9.26 12.62
CA PRO A 294 -1.95 -9.96 11.99
C PRO A 294 -1.14 -9.15 10.98
N LEU A 295 0.17 -9.08 11.19
CA LEU A 295 1.14 -8.34 10.38
C LEU A 295 2.33 -9.23 10.02
N LEU A 296 2.54 -9.42 8.71
CA LEU A 296 3.71 -10.10 8.17
C LEU A 296 4.52 -9.13 7.30
N LEU A 297 5.73 -8.80 7.72
CA LEU A 297 6.67 -8.00 6.94
C LEU A 297 7.53 -8.94 6.07
N LEU A 298 7.50 -8.73 4.74
CA LEU A 298 8.31 -9.49 3.79
C LEU A 298 9.28 -8.55 3.07
N ASN A 299 10.57 -8.88 3.09
CA ASN A 299 11.61 -8.02 2.53
C ASN A 299 12.77 -8.81 1.90
N GLY A 300 13.54 -8.17 1.02
CA GLY A 300 14.85 -8.68 0.62
C GLY A 300 15.91 -8.28 1.66
N ALA A 301 16.84 -9.17 2.01
CA ALA A 301 17.88 -8.86 2.99
C ALA A 301 18.89 -7.82 2.46
N GLU A 302 19.06 -7.75 1.14
CA GLU A 302 19.94 -6.83 0.44
C GLU A 302 19.15 -5.72 -0.28
N ASP A 303 17.88 -5.51 0.07
CA ASP A 303 17.06 -4.43 -0.49
C ASP A 303 17.64 -3.06 -0.09
N PRO A 304 18.19 -2.28 -1.04
CA PRO A 304 18.81 -1.00 -0.71
C PRO A 304 17.78 0.09 -0.41
N ARG A 305 16.51 -0.09 -0.83
CA ARG A 305 15.42 0.84 -0.53
C ARG A 305 14.80 0.59 0.83
N CYS A 306 14.82 -0.65 1.28
CA CYS A 306 14.26 -1.10 2.56
C CYS A 306 15.34 -1.83 3.38
N PRO A 307 16.44 -1.15 3.76
CA PRO A 307 17.57 -1.81 4.41
C PRO A 307 17.18 -2.39 5.77
N ILE A 308 17.60 -3.63 6.03
CA ILE A 308 17.26 -4.36 7.27
C ILE A 308 17.67 -3.59 8.53
N ALA A 309 18.84 -2.95 8.52
CA ALA A 309 19.31 -2.14 9.63
C ALA A 309 18.34 -0.99 9.98
N GLY A 310 17.63 -0.42 9.00
CA GLY A 310 16.58 0.58 9.23
C GLY A 310 15.23 0.00 9.67
N LEU A 311 15.10 -1.33 9.67
CA LEU A 311 13.90 -2.06 10.09
C LEU A 311 14.06 -2.79 11.42
N GLU A 312 15.26 -2.84 12.00
CA GLU A 312 15.52 -3.47 13.29
C GLU A 312 14.71 -2.82 14.42
N GLU A 313 14.80 -1.50 14.60
CA GLU A 313 14.03 -0.79 15.61
C GLU A 313 12.51 -0.88 15.36
N PRO A 314 11.98 -0.57 14.16
CA PRO A 314 10.55 -0.75 13.87
C PRO A 314 10.03 -2.14 14.17
N SER A 315 10.75 -3.18 13.75
CA SER A 315 10.33 -4.57 13.94
C SER A 315 10.39 -5.00 15.40
N SER A 316 11.40 -4.54 16.15
CA SER A 316 11.52 -4.79 17.59
C SER A 316 10.38 -4.12 18.36
N ARG A 317 10.05 -2.86 18.05
CA ARG A 317 8.94 -2.14 18.68
C ARG A 317 7.59 -2.76 18.34
N ALA A 318 7.42 -3.22 17.10
CA ALA A 318 6.24 -3.97 16.70
C ALA A 318 6.14 -5.28 17.50
N ALA A 319 7.17 -6.14 17.48
CA ALA A 319 7.19 -7.40 18.23
C ALA A 319 6.79 -7.21 19.70
N LYS A 320 7.35 -6.20 20.38
CA LYS A 320 7.00 -5.85 21.76
C LYS A 320 5.52 -5.51 21.92
N ALA A 321 4.92 -4.73 21.02
CA ALA A 321 3.49 -4.41 21.07
C ALA A 321 2.59 -5.65 20.88
N TYR A 322 3.01 -6.61 20.06
CA TYR A 322 2.30 -7.88 19.92
C TYR A 322 2.45 -8.76 21.17
N GLU A 323 3.64 -8.81 21.79
CA GLU A 323 3.84 -9.50 23.07
C GLU A 323 2.97 -8.91 24.18
N GLU A 324 2.96 -7.57 24.33
CA GLU A 324 2.18 -6.85 25.35
C GLU A 324 0.67 -7.02 25.17
N SER A 325 0.20 -7.23 23.94
CA SER A 325 -1.21 -7.51 23.64
C SER A 325 -1.56 -9.01 23.64
N GLY A 326 -0.61 -9.89 23.98
CA GLY A 326 -0.83 -11.34 24.01
C GLY A 326 -1.07 -11.95 22.63
N SER A 327 -0.50 -11.36 21.58
CA SER A 327 -0.71 -11.71 20.19
C SER A 327 0.60 -11.91 19.41
N ALA A 328 1.69 -12.31 20.09
CA ALA A 328 3.02 -12.48 19.51
C ALA A 328 3.02 -13.38 18.24
N GLU A 329 2.12 -14.35 18.15
CA GLU A 329 1.97 -15.23 16.99
C GLU A 329 1.43 -14.54 15.71
N LYS A 330 0.95 -13.31 15.85
CA LYS A 330 0.37 -12.46 14.80
C LYS A 330 1.36 -11.44 14.24
N PHE A 331 2.62 -11.48 14.66
CA PHE A 331 3.68 -10.67 14.07
C PHE A 331 4.84 -11.52 13.58
N MET A 332 5.31 -11.24 12.37
CA MET A 332 6.50 -11.87 11.84
C MET A 332 7.20 -10.94 10.84
N PHE A 333 8.54 -10.91 10.88
CA PHE A 333 9.37 -10.24 9.89
C PHE A 333 10.31 -11.25 9.25
N ILE A 334 10.28 -11.33 7.92
CA ILE A 334 11.15 -12.21 7.13
C ILE A 334 11.89 -11.37 6.09
N ALA A 335 13.22 -11.48 6.14
CA ALA A 335 14.12 -10.98 5.12
C ALA A 335 14.74 -12.16 4.35
N GLU A 336 14.59 -12.19 3.02
CA GLU A 336 15.15 -13.25 2.18
C GLU A 336 16.61 -12.96 1.80
N PRO A 337 17.58 -13.84 2.16
CA PRO A 337 18.99 -13.66 1.79
C PRO A 337 19.22 -13.72 0.28
N GLY A 338 20.14 -12.88 -0.22
CA GLY A 338 20.47 -12.76 -1.64
C GLY A 338 19.42 -12.02 -2.48
N ILE A 339 18.43 -11.39 -1.88
CA ILE A 339 17.32 -10.71 -2.55
C ILE A 339 17.42 -9.20 -2.30
N GLY A 340 17.50 -8.44 -3.39
CA GLY A 340 17.43 -6.98 -3.39
C GLY A 340 16.00 -6.46 -3.35
N HIS A 341 15.75 -5.32 -4.01
CA HIS A 341 14.40 -4.76 -4.13
C HIS A 341 13.56 -5.48 -5.19
N GLN A 342 13.10 -6.69 -4.86
CA GLN A 342 12.32 -7.54 -5.76
C GLN A 342 11.37 -8.45 -4.97
N MET A 343 10.12 -8.55 -5.41
CA MET A 343 9.20 -9.55 -4.90
C MET A 343 9.56 -10.95 -5.42
N THR A 344 9.49 -11.97 -4.57
CA THR A 344 9.78 -13.35 -4.93
C THR A 344 8.53 -14.23 -4.87
N ALA A 345 8.57 -15.37 -5.57
CA ALA A 345 7.54 -16.40 -5.47
C ALA A 345 7.33 -16.88 -4.02
N ASN A 346 8.40 -16.95 -3.23
CA ASN A 346 8.34 -17.35 -1.84
C ASN A 346 7.64 -16.29 -0.97
N MET A 347 7.90 -15.00 -1.20
CA MET A 347 7.14 -13.92 -0.55
C MET A 347 5.64 -14.01 -0.87
N VAL A 348 5.28 -14.20 -2.15
CA VAL A 348 3.88 -14.37 -2.57
C VAL A 348 3.23 -15.57 -1.89
N LYS A 349 3.94 -16.71 -1.84
CA LYS A 349 3.46 -17.90 -1.12
C LYS A 349 3.23 -17.61 0.37
N ARG A 350 4.21 -17.00 1.06
CA ARG A 350 4.13 -16.66 2.48
C ARG A 350 2.98 -15.70 2.79
N ALA A 351 2.78 -14.68 1.95
CA ALA A 351 1.64 -13.78 2.06
C ALA A 351 0.33 -14.57 1.97
N SER A 352 0.24 -15.50 1.02
CA SER A 352 -0.97 -16.30 0.83
C SER A 352 -1.26 -17.24 2.00
N ASP A 353 -0.22 -17.90 2.53
CA ASP A 353 -0.34 -18.77 3.70
C ASP A 353 -0.72 -17.96 4.95
N TRP A 354 -0.26 -16.71 5.06
CA TRP A 354 -0.60 -15.81 6.15
C TRP A 354 -2.08 -15.39 6.10
N PHE A 355 -2.59 -15.02 4.92
CA PHE A 355 -4.01 -14.71 4.75
C PHE A 355 -4.90 -15.92 5.05
N ASP A 356 -4.56 -17.11 4.54
CA ASP A 356 -5.33 -18.34 4.82
C ASP A 356 -5.37 -18.70 6.30
N ARG A 357 -4.36 -18.30 7.08
CA ARG A 357 -4.33 -18.54 8.53
C ARG A 357 -5.21 -17.58 9.31
N PHE A 358 -5.34 -16.33 8.85
CA PHE A 358 -5.87 -15.23 9.66
C PHE A 358 -7.16 -14.58 9.13
N LEU A 359 -7.63 -14.94 7.93
CA LEU A 359 -8.90 -14.48 7.31
C LEU A 359 -9.96 -15.57 7.14
#